data_AF-A0A1V5ZAT5-F1
#
_entry.id   AF-A0A1V5ZAT5-F1
#
_cell.length_a   1.000
_cell.length_b   1.000
_cell.length_c   1.000
_cell.angle_alpha   90.00
_cell.angle_beta   90.00
_cell.angle_gamma   90.00
#
_symmetry.space_group_name_H-M   'P 1'
#
loop_
_entity.id
_entity.type
_entity.pdbx_description
1 polymer ?
#
loop_
_entity_poly.entity_id
_entity_poly.type
_entity_poly.pdbx_seq_one_letter_code
_entity_poly.pdbx_strand_id
1 'polypeptide(L)'
;MSKVVTDVTCPFCGTLCDDLEITVSDDGKEIIDCQNACAIGSEKFLHVSKEGRVTRPRKRQPDGSYKEISYDEAIEYTAQMLAKAKKTLWYGWASTSCEAMAIGHKVAEKAGTIVDNCATVCHGSSLLAIQDVGVPSCTLGEVKNRADRIVFWGCNPAHAHPRHMSRYSIFPRGFFTTKGHKGRKIICVDCRYTDTAKCADEFIQVEQGYDYELLDAFRTVARGEPIPDVVGGVPKEKIISAVNTLKEGRFGVIFFGMGLTHTLGRNHNIDIAINLTRDLNDYTKFSIIAMRGHWNVTGSGQVLSWQYGFPYCVDLTRRTHARYNPGETSSVDLLRRKEVDACICIASDIGAHFPIEATRHMAQIPSVCIDPHINLTTEISDVHIPVALVGVEVEGCAYRMDNVPIACRKVIDPPEGMLTDEELLEKVYDRLCDIMGDA
;
A
#
# COMPACT_ATOMS: atom_id res chain seq x y z
N MET A 1 -15.84 -17.66 -29.13
CA MET A 1 -15.49 -18.54 -28.01
C MET A 1 -14.45 -17.86 -27.14
N SER A 2 -14.94 -17.13 -26.13
CA SER A 2 -14.09 -16.46 -25.15
C SER A 2 -13.28 -17.46 -24.34
N LYS A 3 -12.14 -17.00 -23.80
CA LYS A 3 -11.25 -17.79 -22.96
C LYS A 3 -11.37 -17.31 -21.51
N VAL A 4 -11.45 -18.25 -20.57
CA VAL A 4 -11.41 -17.94 -19.13
C VAL A 4 -10.00 -18.18 -18.60
N VAL A 5 -9.44 -17.19 -17.92
CA VAL A 5 -8.18 -17.29 -17.16
C VAL A 5 -8.54 -17.36 -15.68
N THR A 6 -8.17 -18.46 -15.01
CA THR A 6 -8.46 -18.70 -13.60
C THR A 6 -7.28 -18.35 -12.69
N ASP A 7 -7.55 -18.31 -11.38
CA ASP A 7 -6.55 -18.08 -10.33
C ASP A 7 -5.77 -16.77 -10.55
N VAL A 8 -6.48 -15.76 -11.06
CA VAL A 8 -5.91 -14.44 -11.35
C VAL A 8 -5.78 -13.65 -10.05
N THR A 9 -4.64 -13.01 -9.87
CA THR A 9 -4.39 -12.12 -8.74
C THR A 9 -4.92 -10.72 -9.03
N CYS A 10 -5.64 -10.12 -8.09
CA CYS A 10 -6.22 -8.79 -8.20
C CYS A 10 -5.19 -7.71 -7.82
N PRO A 11 -4.74 -6.86 -8.76
CA PRO A 11 -3.72 -5.87 -8.51
C PRO A 11 -4.32 -4.56 -7.95
N PHE A 12 -5.20 -4.61 -6.94
CA PHE A 12 -5.81 -3.40 -6.37
C PHE A 12 -5.39 -3.11 -4.91
N CYS A 13 -5.98 -3.80 -3.94
CA CYS A 13 -5.73 -3.61 -2.51
C CYS A 13 -4.85 -4.73 -1.92
N GLY A 14 -4.29 -4.50 -0.74
CA GLY A 14 -3.42 -5.44 -0.02
C GLY A 14 -4.12 -6.71 0.47
N THR A 15 -5.41 -6.90 0.17
CA THR A 15 -6.09 -8.22 0.28
C THR A 15 -5.56 -9.20 -0.75
N LEU A 16 -5.04 -8.69 -1.88
CA LEU A 16 -4.39 -9.44 -2.96
C LEU A 16 -5.16 -10.73 -3.30
N CYS A 17 -6.39 -10.56 -3.78
CA CYS A 17 -7.26 -11.71 -4.06
C CYS A 17 -6.71 -12.53 -5.22
N ASP A 18 -6.65 -13.85 -5.09
CA ASP A 18 -5.94 -14.79 -5.97
C ASP A 18 -6.88 -15.85 -6.58
N ASP A 19 -8.19 -15.59 -6.56
CA ASP A 19 -9.26 -16.48 -7.00
C ASP A 19 -10.17 -15.82 -8.06
N LEU A 20 -9.66 -14.82 -8.78
CA LEU A 20 -10.42 -14.18 -9.85
C LEU A 20 -10.46 -15.07 -11.09
N GLU A 21 -11.59 -15.02 -11.78
CA GLU A 21 -11.77 -15.61 -13.10
C GLU A 21 -12.04 -14.48 -14.09
N ILE A 22 -11.16 -14.34 -15.09
CA ILE A 22 -11.25 -13.27 -16.09
C ILE A 22 -11.61 -13.88 -17.44
N THR A 23 -12.70 -13.41 -18.03
CA THR A 23 -13.13 -13.82 -19.36
C THR A 23 -12.56 -12.84 -20.39
N VAL A 24 -11.82 -13.36 -21.36
CA VAL A 24 -11.16 -12.60 -22.43
C VAL A 24 -11.77 -12.98 -23.79
N SER A 25 -11.82 -12.03 -24.72
CA SER A 25 -12.23 -12.27 -26.11
C SER A 25 -11.36 -13.31 -26.82
N ASP A 26 -11.91 -13.92 -27.87
CA ASP A 26 -11.24 -14.96 -28.68
C ASP A 26 -9.88 -14.51 -29.23
N ASP A 27 -9.79 -13.25 -29.64
CA ASP A 27 -8.59 -12.63 -30.19
C ASP A 27 -7.60 -12.18 -29.11
N GLY A 28 -7.97 -12.36 -27.83
CA GLY A 28 -7.14 -12.01 -26.69
C GLY A 28 -7.02 -10.51 -26.43
N LYS A 29 -7.84 -9.65 -27.06
CA LYS A 29 -7.69 -8.18 -27.02
C LYS A 29 -8.63 -7.43 -26.07
N GLU A 30 -9.63 -8.10 -25.51
CA GLU A 30 -10.61 -7.46 -24.66
C GLU A 30 -10.93 -8.32 -23.42
N ILE A 31 -10.98 -7.67 -22.25
CA ILE A 31 -11.50 -8.28 -21.03
C ILE A 31 -13.02 -8.05 -20.98
N ILE A 32 -13.78 -9.13 -21.10
CA ILE A 32 -15.24 -9.13 -21.22
C ILE A 32 -15.92 -9.17 -19.84
N ASP A 33 -15.38 -9.98 -18.92
CA ASP A 33 -15.98 -10.20 -17.60
C ASP A 33 -14.92 -10.49 -16.53
N CYS A 34 -15.22 -10.14 -15.29
CA CYS A 34 -14.34 -10.32 -14.14
C CYS A 34 -15.16 -10.85 -12.94
N GLN A 35 -15.05 -12.15 -12.70
CA GLN A 35 -15.77 -12.83 -11.62
C GLN A 35 -14.92 -12.92 -10.36
N ASN A 36 -15.59 -13.08 -9.22
CA ASN A 36 -15.03 -13.07 -7.86
C ASN A 36 -14.32 -11.76 -7.44
N ALA A 37 -14.10 -10.78 -8.31
CA ALA A 37 -13.63 -9.46 -7.88
C ALA A 37 -14.71 -8.68 -7.11
N CYS A 38 -14.29 -7.73 -6.27
CA CYS A 38 -15.20 -6.69 -5.80
C CYS A 38 -15.36 -5.63 -6.90
N ALA A 39 -16.34 -4.71 -6.74
CA ALA A 39 -16.59 -3.63 -7.70
C ALA A 39 -15.30 -2.87 -8.11
N ILE A 40 -14.40 -2.60 -7.16
CA ILE A 40 -13.15 -1.89 -7.45
C ILE A 40 -12.17 -2.75 -8.25
N GLY A 41 -12.07 -4.04 -7.94
CA GLY A 41 -11.24 -4.98 -8.69
C GLY A 41 -11.78 -5.18 -10.11
N SER A 42 -13.09 -5.36 -10.26
CA SER A 42 -13.74 -5.48 -11.57
C SER A 42 -13.51 -4.26 -12.44
N GLU A 43 -13.68 -3.04 -11.90
CA GLU A 43 -13.38 -1.82 -12.65
C GLU A 43 -11.91 -1.73 -13.05
N LYS A 44 -10.97 -2.16 -12.20
CA LYS A 44 -9.54 -2.14 -12.58
C LYS A 44 -9.26 -3.04 -13.79
N PHE A 45 -9.84 -4.24 -13.87
CA PHE A 45 -9.67 -5.11 -15.03
C PHE A 45 -10.39 -4.60 -16.26
N LEU A 46 -11.67 -4.21 -16.12
CA LEU A 46 -12.50 -3.75 -17.24
C LEU A 46 -12.03 -2.40 -17.80
N HIS A 47 -11.35 -1.57 -17.01
CA HIS A 47 -10.81 -0.30 -17.47
C HIS A 47 -9.66 -0.47 -18.48
N VAL A 48 -8.93 -1.58 -18.46
CA VAL A 48 -7.80 -1.83 -19.38
C VAL A 48 -8.24 -1.85 -20.83
N SER A 49 -9.46 -2.32 -21.09
CA SER A 49 -10.06 -2.39 -22.43
C SER A 49 -10.88 -1.15 -22.82
N LYS A 50 -10.94 -0.11 -21.98
CA LYS A 50 -11.67 1.13 -22.33
C LYS A 50 -10.89 1.96 -23.35
N GLU A 51 -11.62 2.57 -24.29
CA GLU A 51 -11.04 3.49 -25.27
C GLU A 51 -10.41 4.72 -24.61
N GLY A 52 -9.36 5.27 -25.22
CA GLY A 52 -8.71 6.52 -24.76
C GLY A 52 -7.54 6.33 -23.80
N ARG A 53 -7.10 5.08 -23.54
CA ARG A 53 -5.84 4.84 -22.83
C ARG A 53 -4.65 5.39 -23.62
N VAL A 54 -3.78 6.13 -22.95
CA VAL A 54 -2.54 6.65 -23.55
C VAL A 54 -1.55 5.51 -23.75
N THR A 55 -1.06 5.35 -24.99
CA THR A 55 -0.15 4.25 -25.37
C THR A 55 1.27 4.71 -25.66
N ARG A 56 1.50 6.02 -25.79
CA ARG A 56 2.80 6.61 -26.07
C ARG A 56 3.21 7.63 -25.01
N PRO A 57 4.51 7.76 -24.72
CA PRO A 57 5.00 8.82 -23.83
C PRO A 57 4.63 10.21 -24.36
N ARG A 58 4.47 11.16 -23.43
CA ARG A 58 4.15 12.55 -23.76
C ARG A 58 4.96 13.51 -22.92
N LYS A 59 5.33 14.64 -23.49
CA LYS A 59 6.12 15.70 -22.85
C LYS A 59 5.35 17.01 -22.80
N ARG A 60 5.36 17.62 -21.63
CA ARG A 60 4.75 18.92 -21.37
C ARG A 60 5.50 20.03 -22.11
N GLN A 61 4.76 20.91 -22.76
CA GLN A 61 5.26 22.05 -23.51
C GLN A 61 5.21 23.32 -22.64
N PRO A 62 5.95 24.39 -23.01
CA PRO A 62 5.95 25.65 -22.25
C PRO A 62 4.56 26.32 -22.10
N ASP A 63 3.64 26.07 -23.04
CA ASP A 63 2.25 26.55 -23.00
C ASP A 63 1.33 25.70 -22.10
N GLY A 64 1.86 24.61 -21.53
CA GLY A 64 1.14 23.66 -20.68
C GLY A 64 0.45 22.52 -21.43
N SER A 65 0.48 22.50 -22.77
CA SER A 65 -0.01 21.36 -23.55
C SER A 65 0.94 20.16 -23.49
N TYR A 66 0.49 18.98 -23.93
CA TYR A 66 1.32 17.79 -24.04
C TYR A 66 1.50 17.38 -25.50
N LYS A 67 2.74 17.03 -25.86
CA LYS A 67 3.10 16.47 -27.17
C LYS A 67 3.58 15.04 -27.01
N GLU A 68 3.08 14.13 -27.84
CA GLU A 68 3.61 12.76 -27.90
C GLU A 68 5.09 12.75 -28.29
N ILE A 69 5.85 11.87 -27.65
CA ILE A 69 7.27 11.62 -27.91
C ILE A 69 7.53 10.11 -27.99
N SER A 70 8.70 9.71 -28.48
CA SER A 70 9.14 8.31 -28.45
C SER A 70 9.55 7.85 -27.04
N TYR A 71 9.60 6.53 -26.82
CA TYR A 71 10.19 5.97 -25.60
C TYR A 71 11.67 6.37 -25.47
N ASP A 72 12.44 6.38 -26.56
CA ASP A 72 13.85 6.77 -26.54
C ASP A 72 14.04 8.21 -26.05
N GLU A 73 13.21 9.15 -26.51
CA GLU A 73 13.21 10.54 -26.02
C GLU A 73 12.84 10.64 -24.54
N ALA A 74 11.89 9.81 -24.07
CA ALA A 74 11.46 9.80 -22.67
C ALA A 74 12.54 9.19 -21.76
N ILE A 75 13.20 8.13 -22.21
CA ILE A 75 14.34 7.49 -21.54
C ILE A 75 15.52 8.46 -21.46
N GLU A 76 15.86 9.13 -22.57
CA GLU A 76 16.91 10.15 -22.60
C GLU A 76 16.62 11.27 -21.60
N TYR A 77 15.41 11.81 -21.60
CA TYR A 77 15.02 12.85 -20.65
C TYR A 77 15.18 12.38 -19.19
N THR A 78 14.69 11.17 -18.89
CA THR A 78 14.73 10.60 -17.55
C THR A 78 16.17 10.40 -17.07
N ALA A 79 17.03 9.80 -17.91
CA ALA A 79 18.44 9.55 -17.59
C ALA A 79 19.24 10.85 -17.43
N GLN A 80 19.02 11.85 -18.30
CA GLN A 80 19.66 13.17 -18.19
C GLN A 80 19.23 13.92 -16.92
N MET A 81 17.93 13.87 -16.59
CA MET A 81 17.40 14.46 -15.37
C MET A 81 18.06 13.82 -14.13
N LEU A 82 18.12 12.49 -14.08
CA LEU A 82 18.76 11.74 -13.00
C LEU A 82 20.25 12.05 -12.86
N ALA A 83 20.98 12.14 -13.98
CA ALA A 83 22.41 12.43 -13.97
C ALA A 83 22.74 13.87 -13.51
N LYS A 84 21.85 14.83 -13.82
CA LYS A 84 22.06 16.25 -13.52
C LYS A 84 21.58 16.67 -12.12
N ALA A 85 20.53 16.04 -11.61
CA ALA A 85 19.93 16.37 -10.33
C ALA A 85 20.88 16.12 -9.16
N LYS A 86 20.83 16.97 -8.14
CA LYS A 86 21.63 16.81 -6.91
C LYS A 86 20.92 15.95 -5.87
N LYS A 87 19.59 16.02 -5.83
CA LYS A 87 18.75 15.31 -4.86
C LYS A 87 17.39 15.01 -5.49
N THR A 88 17.31 13.85 -6.13
CA THR A 88 16.06 13.37 -6.73
C THR A 88 15.21 12.62 -5.71
N LEU A 89 13.91 12.92 -5.66
CA LEU A 89 12.92 12.06 -5.03
C LEU A 89 12.41 11.02 -6.04
N TRP A 90 12.40 9.75 -5.68
CA TRP A 90 11.76 8.69 -6.46
C TRP A 90 10.69 7.99 -5.61
N TYR A 91 9.44 8.36 -5.86
CA TYR A 91 8.29 7.98 -5.04
C TYR A 91 7.31 7.06 -5.76
N GLY A 92 6.68 6.16 -5.00
CA GLY A 92 5.48 5.43 -5.39
C GLY A 92 5.58 3.93 -5.16
N TRP A 93 5.89 3.17 -6.21
CA TRP A 93 6.24 1.73 -6.23
C TRP A 93 5.14 0.75 -5.81
N ALA A 94 4.11 1.21 -5.10
CA ALA A 94 3.14 0.32 -4.45
C ALA A 94 2.18 -0.41 -5.43
N SER A 95 2.24 -0.07 -6.72
CA SER A 95 1.41 -0.65 -7.78
C SER A 95 2.19 -1.21 -8.98
N THR A 96 3.42 -1.70 -8.78
CA THR A 96 4.22 -2.45 -9.79
C THR A 96 4.75 -3.78 -9.19
N SER A 97 5.57 -4.54 -9.93
CA SER A 97 6.16 -5.82 -9.53
C SER A 97 7.38 -5.65 -8.61
N CYS A 98 7.74 -6.68 -7.83
CA CYS A 98 8.94 -6.64 -7.01
C CYS A 98 10.23 -6.58 -7.86
N GLU A 99 10.16 -7.17 -9.05
CA GLU A 99 11.22 -7.22 -10.06
C GLU A 99 11.51 -5.80 -10.59
N ALA A 100 10.47 -5.06 -11.00
CA ALA A 100 10.58 -3.66 -11.40
C ALA A 100 11.14 -2.79 -10.27
N MET A 101 10.70 -3.02 -9.03
CA MET A 101 11.25 -2.30 -7.87
C MET A 101 12.75 -2.56 -7.71
N ALA A 102 13.21 -3.81 -7.83
CA ALA A 102 14.62 -4.14 -7.68
C ALA A 102 15.50 -3.46 -8.73
N ILE A 103 15.04 -3.38 -9.99
CA ILE A 103 15.72 -2.68 -11.08
C ILE A 103 15.68 -1.17 -10.86
N GLY A 104 14.52 -0.62 -10.51
CA GLY A 104 14.37 0.81 -10.22
C GLY A 104 15.25 1.28 -9.06
N HIS A 105 15.39 0.45 -8.03
CA HIS A 105 16.30 0.70 -6.92
C HIS A 105 17.78 0.67 -7.33
N LYS A 106 18.16 -0.17 -8.29
CA LYS A 106 19.51 -0.18 -8.88
C LYS A 106 19.79 1.13 -9.64
N VAL A 107 18.81 1.65 -10.39
CA VAL A 107 18.88 2.97 -11.02
C VAL A 107 19.02 4.07 -9.96
N ALA A 108 18.24 3.97 -8.87
CA ALA A 108 18.26 4.91 -7.76
C ALA A 108 19.61 4.98 -7.04
N GLU A 109 20.26 3.84 -6.79
CA GLU A 109 21.61 3.78 -6.19
C GLU A 109 22.64 4.46 -7.10
N LYS A 110 22.60 4.16 -8.40
CA LYS A 110 23.49 4.75 -9.41
C LYS A 110 23.34 6.27 -9.49
N ALA A 111 22.11 6.75 -9.62
CA ALA A 111 21.81 8.18 -9.69
C ALA A 111 22.05 8.90 -8.36
N GLY A 112 21.96 8.20 -7.23
CA GLY A 112 22.00 8.79 -5.89
C GLY A 112 20.70 9.50 -5.55
N THR A 113 19.58 8.76 -5.53
CA THR A 113 18.25 9.31 -5.24
C THR A 113 17.82 9.03 -3.80
N ILE A 114 16.70 9.63 -3.39
CA ILE A 114 15.93 9.17 -2.25
C ILE A 114 14.78 8.31 -2.79
N VAL A 115 14.71 7.06 -2.35
CA VAL A 115 13.64 6.12 -2.70
C VAL A 115 12.66 6.03 -1.56
N ASP A 116 11.40 6.29 -1.85
CA ASP A 116 10.33 6.23 -0.88
C ASP A 116 9.06 5.68 -1.52
N ASN A 117 8.17 5.10 -0.74
CA ASN A 117 6.98 4.43 -1.26
C ASN A 117 5.71 4.93 -0.57
N CYS A 118 4.55 4.46 -1.05
CA CYS A 118 3.26 4.87 -0.50
C CYS A 118 3.09 4.58 1.01
N ALA A 119 3.98 3.81 1.65
CA ALA A 119 3.94 3.67 3.11
C ALA A 119 4.10 5.02 3.81
N THR A 120 4.89 5.96 3.27
CA THR A 120 5.11 7.27 3.92
C THR A 120 3.83 8.06 4.20
N VAL A 121 2.76 7.83 3.41
CA VAL A 121 1.42 8.43 3.58
C VAL A 121 0.35 7.39 3.93
N CYS A 122 0.75 6.27 4.51
CA CYS A 122 -0.14 5.16 4.85
C CYS A 122 0.32 4.47 6.15
N HIS A 123 1.03 3.34 6.04
CA HIS A 123 1.48 2.52 7.16
C HIS A 123 2.96 2.74 7.55
N GLY A 124 3.57 3.85 7.14
CA GLY A 124 4.95 4.22 7.51
C GLY A 124 5.09 4.40 9.02
N SER A 125 4.11 5.01 9.67
CA SER A 125 4.03 5.07 11.14
C SER A 125 3.92 3.70 11.80
N SER A 126 3.32 2.72 11.11
CA SER A 126 3.32 1.33 11.58
C SER A 126 4.72 0.72 11.50
N LEU A 127 5.48 0.99 10.44
CA LEU A 127 6.87 0.51 10.31
C LEU A 127 7.77 1.06 11.42
N LEU A 128 7.63 2.36 11.76
CA LEU A 128 8.33 2.97 12.89
C LEU A 128 8.01 2.26 14.22
N ALA A 129 6.73 2.05 14.52
CA ALA A 129 6.33 1.35 15.74
C ALA A 129 6.86 -0.10 15.79
N ILE A 130 6.84 -0.81 14.65
CA ILE A 130 7.35 -2.18 14.56
C ILE A 130 8.87 -2.22 14.79
N GLN A 131 9.61 -1.20 14.35
CA GLN A 131 11.04 -1.09 14.61
C GLN A 131 11.34 -0.88 16.11
N ASP A 132 10.53 -0.08 16.80
CA ASP A 132 10.71 0.23 18.22
C ASP A 132 10.32 -0.94 19.12
N VAL A 133 9.13 -1.50 18.89
CA VAL A 133 8.56 -2.48 19.80
C VAL A 133 8.54 -3.89 19.25
N GLY A 134 8.52 -4.12 17.93
CA GLY A 134 8.35 -5.44 17.29
C GLY A 134 6.90 -5.69 16.83
N VAL A 135 6.58 -6.87 16.28
CA VAL A 135 5.20 -7.18 15.83
C VAL A 135 4.78 -8.64 16.02
N PRO A 136 3.79 -8.94 16.89
CA PRO A 136 3.22 -10.28 17.02
C PRO A 136 2.14 -10.50 15.94
N SER A 137 2.53 -10.86 14.71
CA SER A 137 1.60 -11.03 13.59
C SER A 137 1.25 -12.50 13.29
N CYS A 138 0.47 -12.74 12.24
CA CYS A 138 0.19 -14.06 11.65
C CYS A 138 -0.26 -13.91 10.17
N THR A 139 -0.40 -15.02 9.45
CA THR A 139 -0.99 -14.99 8.10
C THR A 139 -2.52 -14.96 8.16
N LEU A 140 -3.16 -14.46 7.10
CA LEU A 140 -4.61 -14.44 6.96
C LEU A 140 -5.24 -15.85 6.93
N GLY A 141 -4.43 -16.87 6.62
CA GLY A 141 -4.82 -18.27 6.77
C GLY A 141 -5.06 -18.67 8.23
N GLU A 142 -4.24 -18.16 9.16
CA GLU A 142 -4.44 -18.39 10.60
C GLU A 142 -5.69 -17.69 11.10
N VAL A 143 -5.94 -16.46 10.64
CA VAL A 143 -7.18 -15.72 10.96
C VAL A 143 -8.41 -16.49 10.46
N LYS A 144 -8.39 -16.94 9.21
CA LYS A 144 -9.48 -17.72 8.61
C LYS A 144 -9.77 -18.95 9.45
N ASN A 145 -8.73 -19.70 9.83
CA ASN A 145 -8.89 -21.01 10.45
C ASN A 145 -9.12 -21.00 11.96
N ARG A 146 -8.61 -19.99 12.69
CA ARG A 146 -8.56 -20.01 14.17
C ARG A 146 -9.26 -18.84 14.85
N ALA A 147 -9.25 -17.65 14.25
CA ALA A 147 -9.65 -16.44 14.98
C ALA A 147 -11.13 -16.43 15.37
N ASP A 148 -11.41 -16.36 16.67
CA ASP A 148 -12.76 -16.23 17.23
C ASP A 148 -12.98 -14.89 17.95
N ARG A 149 -11.95 -14.06 18.07
CA ARG A 149 -12.04 -12.63 18.42
C ARG A 149 -11.42 -11.80 17.31
N ILE A 150 -12.21 -10.89 16.73
CA ILE A 150 -11.74 -10.01 15.64
C ILE A 150 -12.01 -8.58 16.05
N VAL A 151 -10.95 -7.77 16.06
CA VAL A 151 -11.04 -6.33 16.28
C VAL A 151 -10.70 -5.63 14.97
N PHE A 152 -11.58 -4.74 14.51
CA PHE A 152 -11.27 -3.75 13.47
C PHE A 152 -11.09 -2.39 14.13
N TRP A 153 -9.87 -1.86 14.15
CA TRP A 153 -9.53 -0.61 14.81
C TRP A 153 -9.10 0.46 13.81
N GLY A 154 -9.91 1.50 13.66
CA GLY A 154 -9.61 2.60 12.75
C GLY A 154 -9.50 2.15 11.29
N CYS A 155 -10.31 1.18 10.89
CA CYS A 155 -10.33 0.68 9.51
C CYS A 155 -11.75 0.27 9.08
N ASN A 156 -12.05 0.49 7.79
CA ASN A 156 -13.32 0.16 7.18
C ASN A 156 -13.12 -0.80 5.98
N PRO A 157 -12.78 -2.08 6.21
CA PRO A 157 -12.59 -3.07 5.15
C PRO A 157 -13.78 -3.20 4.19
N ALA A 158 -15.03 -2.93 4.63
CA ALA A 158 -16.18 -2.95 3.72
C ALA A 158 -16.00 -2.06 2.47
N HIS A 159 -15.29 -0.93 2.62
CA HIS A 159 -15.02 0.01 1.53
C HIS A 159 -13.58 -0.07 1.01
N ALA A 160 -12.59 -0.27 1.89
CA ALA A 160 -11.17 -0.22 1.53
C ALA A 160 -10.59 -1.58 1.10
N HIS A 161 -11.13 -2.68 1.64
CA HIS A 161 -10.68 -4.05 1.38
C HIS A 161 -11.88 -4.99 1.23
N PRO A 162 -12.75 -4.80 0.23
CA PRO A 162 -14.15 -5.26 0.30
C PRO A 162 -14.32 -6.78 0.50
N ARG A 163 -13.39 -7.58 -0.02
CA ARG A 163 -13.41 -9.05 0.13
C ARG A 163 -12.67 -9.56 1.36
N HIS A 164 -12.05 -8.71 2.16
CA HIS A 164 -11.32 -9.13 3.36
C HIS A 164 -12.23 -9.82 4.37
N MET A 165 -13.41 -9.25 4.63
CA MET A 165 -14.38 -9.82 5.56
C MET A 165 -14.95 -11.16 5.09
N SER A 166 -15.13 -11.35 3.79
CA SER A 166 -15.67 -12.58 3.22
C SER A 166 -14.62 -13.67 3.03
N ARG A 167 -13.37 -13.33 2.74
CA ARG A 167 -12.29 -14.30 2.49
C ARG A 167 -11.54 -14.73 3.75
N TYR A 168 -11.31 -13.80 4.69
CA TYR A 168 -10.33 -14.03 5.76
C TYR A 168 -10.83 -13.86 7.18
N SER A 169 -11.70 -12.89 7.45
CA SER A 169 -12.02 -12.52 8.84
C SER A 169 -13.43 -12.94 9.30
N ILE A 170 -14.50 -12.26 8.89
CA ILE A 170 -15.83 -12.41 9.51
C ILE A 170 -16.55 -13.68 9.03
N PHE A 171 -16.81 -13.76 7.73
CA PHE A 171 -17.74 -14.75 7.18
C PHE A 171 -17.16 -16.15 6.90
N PRO A 172 -15.86 -16.35 6.59
CA PRO A 172 -15.39 -17.64 6.13
C PRO A 172 -15.45 -18.69 7.24
N ARG A 173 -15.81 -19.92 6.87
CA ARG A 173 -15.71 -21.11 7.72
C ARG A 173 -14.28 -21.63 7.63
N GLY A 174 -13.59 -21.65 8.76
CA GLY A 174 -12.26 -22.19 8.88
C GLY A 174 -12.24 -23.56 9.54
N PHE A 175 -11.04 -24.12 9.69
CA PHE A 175 -10.84 -25.45 10.31
C PHE A 175 -11.38 -25.51 11.76
N PHE A 176 -11.07 -24.52 12.61
CA PHE A 176 -11.55 -24.45 14.00
C PHE A 176 -12.72 -23.48 14.20
N THR A 177 -13.05 -22.71 13.17
CA THR A 177 -14.13 -21.71 13.12
C THR A 177 -15.24 -22.17 12.16
N THR A 178 -15.67 -23.42 12.29
CA THR A 178 -16.61 -24.08 11.36
C THR A 178 -17.98 -23.39 11.26
N LYS A 179 -18.37 -22.64 12.31
CA LYS A 179 -19.60 -21.84 12.34
C LYS A 179 -19.50 -20.51 11.57
N GLY A 180 -18.34 -20.18 10.99
CA GLY A 180 -18.11 -18.91 10.30
C GLY A 180 -18.42 -17.71 11.20
N HIS A 181 -19.13 -16.70 10.68
CA HIS A 181 -19.50 -15.50 11.45
C HIS A 181 -20.19 -15.81 12.80
N LYS A 182 -21.01 -16.88 12.89
CA LYS A 182 -21.71 -17.25 14.14
C LYS A 182 -20.77 -17.77 15.24
N GLY A 183 -19.53 -18.10 14.89
CA GLY A 183 -18.52 -18.60 15.82
C GLY A 183 -17.46 -17.55 16.19
N ARG A 184 -17.64 -16.31 15.77
CA ARG A 184 -16.68 -15.21 15.98
C ARG A 184 -17.38 -14.08 16.71
N LYS A 185 -16.64 -13.38 17.55
CA LYS A 185 -17.06 -12.11 18.15
C LYS A 185 -16.28 -10.98 17.49
N ILE A 186 -16.99 -10.02 16.92
CA ILE A 186 -16.44 -8.91 16.16
C ILE A 186 -16.62 -7.62 16.95
N ILE A 187 -15.52 -6.92 17.21
CA ILE A 187 -15.50 -5.57 17.78
C ILE A 187 -15.01 -4.61 16.70
N CYS A 188 -15.72 -3.51 16.50
CA CYS A 188 -15.27 -2.41 15.64
C CYS A 188 -15.06 -1.16 16.49
N VAL A 189 -13.85 -0.61 16.43
CA VAL A 189 -13.47 0.65 17.07
C VAL A 189 -13.22 1.67 15.97
N ASP A 190 -14.07 2.69 15.87
CA ASP A 190 -13.98 3.74 14.86
C ASP A 190 -14.73 4.98 15.37
N CYS A 191 -14.32 6.19 14.96
CA CYS A 191 -15.03 7.41 15.32
C CYS A 191 -16.38 7.54 14.58
N ARG A 192 -16.60 6.73 13.54
CA ARG A 192 -17.83 6.70 12.73
C ARG A 192 -18.46 5.31 12.72
N TYR A 193 -19.79 5.25 12.70
CA TYR A 193 -20.52 4.01 12.50
C TYR A 193 -20.51 3.60 11.00
N THR A 194 -19.47 2.89 10.59
CA THR A 194 -19.22 2.48 9.19
C THR A 194 -19.99 1.20 8.80
N ASP A 195 -19.96 0.83 7.52
CA ASP A 195 -20.52 -0.46 7.07
C ASP A 195 -19.77 -1.67 7.66
N THR A 196 -18.50 -1.51 8.05
CA THR A 196 -17.80 -2.53 8.84
C THR A 196 -18.38 -2.62 10.26
N ALA A 197 -18.70 -1.48 10.89
CA ALA A 197 -19.32 -1.46 12.22
C ALA A 197 -20.70 -2.13 12.25
N LYS A 198 -21.48 -2.05 11.15
CA LYS A 198 -22.76 -2.77 11.01
C LYS A 198 -22.61 -4.29 11.07
N CYS A 199 -21.43 -4.83 10.75
CA CYS A 199 -21.13 -6.26 10.83
C CYS A 199 -20.53 -6.65 12.19
N ALA A 200 -20.31 -5.71 13.11
CA ALA A 200 -19.73 -5.97 14.42
C ALA A 200 -20.80 -6.35 15.45
N ASP A 201 -20.45 -7.23 16.38
CA ASP A 201 -21.29 -7.52 17.55
C ASP A 201 -21.23 -6.38 18.57
N GLU A 202 -20.12 -5.64 18.58
CA GLU A 202 -19.92 -4.48 19.43
C GLU A 202 -19.22 -3.36 18.65
N PHE A 203 -19.82 -2.17 18.69
CA PHE A 203 -19.21 -0.95 18.15
C PHE A 203 -18.79 -0.04 19.29
N ILE A 204 -17.52 0.36 19.31
CA ILE A 204 -16.93 1.29 20.27
C ILE A 204 -16.62 2.58 19.52
N GLN A 205 -17.38 3.63 19.80
CA GLN A 205 -17.17 4.93 19.18
C GLN A 205 -16.17 5.73 20.00
N VAL A 206 -14.92 5.77 19.53
CA VAL A 206 -13.87 6.60 20.12
C VAL A 206 -13.99 8.04 19.61
N GLU A 207 -13.72 9.01 20.49
CA GLU A 207 -13.54 10.40 20.09
C GLU A 207 -12.34 10.52 19.14
N GLN A 208 -12.48 11.33 18.09
CA GLN A 208 -11.44 11.47 17.08
C GLN A 208 -10.14 12.01 17.73
N GLY A 209 -9.06 11.24 17.59
CA GLY A 209 -7.74 11.61 18.12
C GLY A 209 -7.45 11.08 19.54
N TYR A 210 -8.37 10.32 20.15
CA TYR A 210 -8.19 9.71 21.48
C TYR A 210 -7.93 8.20 21.43
N ASP A 211 -7.48 7.68 20.27
CA ASP A 211 -7.16 6.25 20.11
C ASP A 211 -6.03 5.81 21.05
N TYR A 212 -5.03 6.66 21.29
CA TYR A 212 -3.92 6.35 22.21
C TYR A 212 -4.43 6.12 23.63
N GLU A 213 -5.20 7.07 24.16
CA GLU A 213 -5.77 7.02 25.51
C GLU A 213 -6.72 5.82 25.65
N LEU A 214 -7.53 5.54 24.63
CA LEU A 214 -8.42 4.38 24.65
C LEU A 214 -7.61 3.06 24.66
N LEU A 215 -6.56 2.95 23.85
CA LEU A 215 -5.67 1.79 23.86
C LEU A 215 -4.95 1.63 25.21
N ASP A 216 -4.54 2.73 25.83
CA ASP A 216 -3.94 2.72 27.17
C ASP A 216 -4.92 2.21 28.23
N ALA A 217 -6.18 2.65 28.16
CA ALA A 217 -7.24 2.13 29.04
C ALA A 217 -7.48 0.62 28.82
N PHE A 218 -7.49 0.16 27.57
CA PHE A 218 -7.59 -1.27 27.26
C PHE A 218 -6.44 -2.08 27.89
N ARG A 219 -5.20 -1.58 27.80
CA ARG A 219 -4.03 -2.22 28.42
C ARG A 219 -4.11 -2.24 29.95
N THR A 220 -4.49 -1.10 30.53
CA THR A 220 -4.66 -0.93 31.98
C THR A 220 -5.67 -1.94 32.53
N VAL A 221 -6.83 -2.05 31.87
CA VAL A 221 -7.85 -3.06 32.22
C VAL A 221 -7.35 -4.49 31.97
N ALA A 222 -6.64 -4.75 30.86
CA ALA A 222 -6.11 -6.08 30.58
C ALA A 222 -5.22 -6.58 31.72
N ARG A 223 -4.43 -5.68 32.30
CA ARG A 223 -3.53 -5.90 33.45
C ARG A 223 -4.22 -5.90 34.82
N GLY A 224 -5.52 -5.63 34.89
CA GLY A 224 -6.30 -5.65 36.12
C GLY A 224 -6.26 -4.35 36.93
N GLU A 225 -5.84 -3.24 36.32
CA GLU A 225 -5.72 -1.94 36.97
C GLU A 225 -6.95 -1.05 36.71
N PRO A 226 -7.24 -0.07 37.59
CA PRO A 226 -8.40 0.80 37.44
C PRO A 226 -8.20 1.88 36.37
N ILE A 227 -9.28 2.21 35.65
CA ILE A 227 -9.35 3.32 34.69
C ILE A 227 -10.38 4.37 35.11
N PRO A 228 -10.30 5.62 34.59
CA PRO A 228 -11.33 6.64 34.75
C PRO A 228 -12.71 6.20 34.24
N ASP A 229 -13.77 6.92 34.64
CA ASP A 229 -15.15 6.58 34.28
C ASP A 229 -15.43 6.70 32.77
N VAL A 230 -14.72 7.59 32.07
CA VAL A 230 -14.80 7.78 30.62
C VAL A 230 -13.40 8.01 30.06
N VAL A 231 -13.05 7.33 28.96
CA VAL A 231 -11.78 7.51 28.23
C VAL A 231 -12.07 7.59 26.73
N GLY A 232 -11.63 8.68 26.08
CA GLY A 232 -11.87 8.90 24.64
C GLY A 232 -13.35 8.82 24.25
N GLY A 233 -14.25 9.33 25.10
CA GLY A 233 -15.70 9.25 24.94
C GLY A 233 -16.33 7.89 25.24
N VAL A 234 -15.56 6.88 25.65
CA VAL A 234 -16.05 5.52 25.91
C VAL A 234 -16.21 5.29 27.43
N PRO A 235 -17.40 4.89 27.90
CA PRO A 235 -17.61 4.53 29.31
C PRO A 235 -16.75 3.34 29.76
N LYS A 236 -16.26 3.41 30.98
CA LYS A 236 -15.44 2.38 31.64
C LYS A 236 -16.02 0.98 31.54
N GLU A 237 -17.32 0.82 31.76
CA GLU A 237 -18.00 -0.48 31.74
C GLU A 237 -17.89 -1.15 30.36
N LYS A 238 -17.94 -0.34 29.30
CA LYS A 238 -17.81 -0.80 27.93
C LYS A 238 -16.38 -1.24 27.61
N ILE A 239 -15.39 -0.48 28.08
CA ILE A 239 -13.97 -0.85 27.96
C ILE A 239 -13.71 -2.18 28.67
N ILE A 240 -14.20 -2.32 29.90
CA ILE A 240 -14.07 -3.56 30.70
C ILE A 240 -14.75 -4.74 30.00
N SER A 241 -15.98 -4.56 29.51
CA SER A 241 -16.71 -5.59 28.76
C SER A 241 -15.95 -6.05 27.51
N ALA A 242 -15.43 -5.10 26.74
CA ALA A 242 -14.66 -5.40 25.53
C ALA A 242 -13.38 -6.19 25.87
N VAL A 243 -12.58 -5.74 26.84
CA VAL A 243 -11.34 -6.42 27.24
C VAL A 243 -11.61 -7.83 27.76
N ASN A 244 -12.64 -8.01 28.60
CA ASN A 244 -13.03 -9.34 29.09
C ASN A 244 -13.43 -10.27 27.94
N THR A 245 -14.22 -9.77 26.99
CA THR A 245 -14.60 -10.50 25.78
C THR A 245 -13.37 -10.95 24.99
N LEU A 246 -12.34 -10.10 24.87
CA LEU A 246 -11.10 -10.45 24.19
C LEU A 246 -10.31 -11.55 24.92
N LYS A 247 -10.23 -11.47 26.26
CA LYS A 247 -9.52 -12.46 27.11
C LYS A 247 -10.16 -13.85 27.08
N GLU A 248 -11.48 -13.93 26.91
CA GLU A 248 -12.23 -15.20 26.81
C GLU A 248 -12.08 -15.92 25.45
N GLY A 249 -11.43 -15.29 24.46
CA GLY A 249 -11.17 -15.88 23.14
C GLY A 249 -10.18 -17.04 23.18
N ARG A 250 -10.07 -17.77 22.06
CA ARG A 250 -9.01 -18.78 21.84
C ARG A 250 -7.94 -18.28 20.89
N PHE A 251 -8.33 -17.46 19.91
CA PHE A 251 -7.41 -16.79 19.01
C PHE A 251 -7.99 -15.44 18.63
N GLY A 252 -7.30 -14.37 19.00
CA GLY A 252 -7.67 -13.01 18.67
C GLY A 252 -6.79 -12.38 17.60
N VAL A 253 -7.38 -11.47 16.83
CA VAL A 253 -6.64 -10.62 15.90
C VAL A 253 -7.13 -9.18 15.96
N ILE A 254 -6.18 -8.23 15.99
CA ILE A 254 -6.44 -6.81 15.73
C ILE A 254 -6.06 -6.51 14.29
N PHE A 255 -7.03 -6.12 13.48
CA PHE A 255 -6.81 -5.46 12.20
C PHE A 255 -6.88 -3.95 12.42
N PHE A 256 -5.89 -3.21 11.93
CA PHE A 256 -5.87 -1.76 12.09
C PHE A 256 -5.51 -1.02 10.81
N GLY A 257 -5.97 0.22 10.69
CA GLY A 257 -5.80 1.02 9.48
C GLY A 257 -5.52 2.49 9.74
N MET A 258 -5.98 3.34 8.81
CA MET A 258 -5.63 4.76 8.76
C MET A 258 -6.18 5.59 9.91
N GLY A 259 -7.21 5.09 10.61
CA GLY A 259 -7.73 5.71 11.83
C GLY A 259 -6.69 5.74 12.97
N LEU A 260 -5.67 4.89 12.92
CA LEU A 260 -4.54 4.97 13.86
C LEU A 260 -3.31 5.66 13.26
N THR A 261 -3.05 5.49 11.96
CA THR A 261 -1.80 5.98 11.34
C THR A 261 -1.85 7.46 10.98
N HIS A 262 -3.03 8.02 10.71
CA HIS A 262 -3.20 9.41 10.22
C HIS A 262 -3.78 10.37 11.26
N THR A 263 -4.15 9.87 12.45
CA THR A 263 -4.65 10.69 13.57
C THR A 263 -3.49 11.14 14.47
N LEU A 264 -3.82 11.98 15.46
CA LEU A 264 -2.85 12.40 16.48
C LEU A 264 -2.21 11.16 17.14
N GLY A 265 -0.90 11.20 17.39
CA GLY A 265 -0.13 10.07 17.93
C GLY A 265 0.58 9.22 16.87
N ARG A 266 -0.01 9.02 15.68
CA ARG A 266 0.59 8.28 14.54
C ARG A 266 1.26 6.96 14.94
N ASN A 267 2.59 6.90 14.98
CA ASN A 267 3.36 5.70 15.33
C ASN A 267 3.11 5.26 16.77
N HIS A 268 2.88 6.19 17.70
CA HIS A 268 2.59 5.86 19.10
C HIS A 268 1.24 5.14 19.27
N ASN A 269 0.25 5.43 18.42
CA ASN A 269 -1.00 4.68 18.39
C ASN A 269 -0.77 3.21 18.01
N ILE A 270 0.19 2.96 17.10
CA ILE A 270 0.50 1.61 16.63
C ILE A 270 1.33 0.86 17.67
N ASP A 271 2.32 1.53 18.26
CA ASP A 271 3.11 1.00 19.37
C ASP A 271 2.21 0.49 20.51
N ILE A 272 1.29 1.35 20.98
CA ILE A 272 0.41 0.94 22.08
C ILE A 272 -0.58 -0.16 21.68
N ALA A 273 -1.06 -0.21 20.42
CA ALA A 273 -1.86 -1.31 19.91
C ALA A 273 -1.07 -2.65 19.84
N ILE A 274 0.19 -2.59 19.45
CA ILE A 274 1.10 -3.75 19.48
C ILE A 274 1.28 -4.22 20.93
N ASN A 275 1.48 -3.31 21.87
CA ASN A 275 1.65 -3.65 23.27
C ASN A 275 0.36 -4.18 23.93
N LEU A 276 -0.82 -3.67 23.56
CA LEU A 276 -2.09 -4.31 23.91
C LEU A 276 -2.17 -5.74 23.41
N THR A 277 -1.74 -5.97 22.17
CA THR A 277 -1.70 -7.33 21.60
C THR A 277 -0.80 -8.24 22.43
N ARG A 278 0.32 -7.74 22.95
CA ARG A 278 1.21 -8.50 23.86
C ARG A 278 0.57 -8.78 25.21
N ASP A 279 -0.01 -7.76 25.84
CA ASP A 279 -0.69 -7.90 27.13
C ASP A 279 -1.83 -8.93 27.04
N LEU A 280 -2.53 -9.01 25.89
CA LEU A 280 -3.55 -10.03 25.66
C LEU A 280 -2.99 -11.45 25.50
N ASN A 281 -1.73 -11.62 25.05
CA ASN A 281 -1.07 -12.92 24.94
C ASN A 281 -0.81 -13.60 26.29
N ASP A 282 -0.83 -12.86 27.41
CA ASP A 282 -0.79 -13.44 28.75
C ASP A 282 -2.06 -14.23 29.11
N TYR A 283 -3.15 -14.04 28.35
CA TYR A 283 -4.45 -14.68 28.58
C TYR A 283 -4.86 -15.62 27.45
N THR A 284 -4.66 -15.22 26.20
CA THR A 284 -5.03 -16.01 25.02
C THR A 284 -4.21 -15.61 23.81
N LYS A 285 -4.07 -16.50 22.81
CA LYS A 285 -3.26 -16.19 21.63
C LYS A 285 -3.83 -14.95 20.91
N PHE A 286 -3.02 -13.92 20.75
CA PHE A 286 -3.37 -12.71 20.01
C PHE A 286 -2.33 -12.36 18.95
N SER A 287 -2.81 -11.81 17.83
CA SER A 287 -1.99 -11.27 16.75
C SER A 287 -2.49 -9.89 16.29
N ILE A 288 -1.65 -9.13 15.62
CA ILE A 288 -2.01 -7.83 15.02
C ILE A 288 -1.54 -7.76 13.56
N ILE A 289 -2.40 -7.22 12.68
CA ILE A 289 -2.16 -7.12 11.24
C ILE A 289 -2.56 -5.72 10.76
N ALA A 290 -1.64 -5.05 10.07
CA ALA A 290 -1.90 -3.79 9.38
C ALA A 290 -2.73 -4.04 8.12
N MET A 291 -3.81 -3.29 7.93
CA MET A 291 -4.65 -3.33 6.72
C MET A 291 -3.96 -2.59 5.56
N ARG A 292 -2.83 -3.13 5.08
CA ARG A 292 -1.98 -2.51 4.04
C ARG A 292 -2.80 -2.12 2.81
N GLY A 293 -2.58 -0.90 2.31
CA GLY A 293 -3.37 -0.25 1.26
C GLY A 293 -3.26 -0.89 -0.11
N HIS A 294 -2.33 -0.43 -0.95
CA HIS A 294 -2.14 -0.95 -2.31
C HIS A 294 -1.67 -2.41 -2.31
N TRP A 295 -1.98 -3.11 -3.40
CA TRP A 295 -1.72 -4.54 -3.58
C TRP A 295 -0.26 -4.96 -3.45
N ASN A 296 0.70 -4.08 -3.72
CA ASN A 296 2.13 -4.39 -3.56
C ASN A 296 2.92 -3.40 -2.70
N VAL A 297 2.24 -2.61 -1.83
CA VAL A 297 2.95 -1.73 -0.88
C VAL A 297 3.79 -2.55 0.12
N THR A 298 3.39 -3.78 0.42
CA THR A 298 4.20 -4.69 1.23
C THR A 298 5.46 -5.10 0.47
N GLY A 299 5.36 -5.44 -0.83
CA GLY A 299 6.50 -5.85 -1.64
C GLY A 299 7.53 -4.75 -1.76
N SER A 300 7.12 -3.50 -1.99
CA SER A 300 8.04 -2.36 -2.00
C SER A 300 8.84 -2.24 -0.70
N GLY A 301 8.20 -2.43 0.44
CA GLY A 301 8.89 -2.46 1.72
C GLY A 301 9.85 -3.64 1.87
N GLN A 302 9.46 -4.83 1.40
CA GLN A 302 10.32 -6.02 1.43
C GLN A 302 11.56 -5.83 0.55
N VAL A 303 11.37 -5.37 -0.69
CA VAL A 303 12.46 -5.16 -1.67
C VAL A 303 13.50 -4.20 -1.14
N LEU A 304 13.06 -3.02 -0.66
CA LEU A 304 13.98 -2.05 -0.05
C LEU A 304 14.68 -2.63 1.18
N SER A 305 13.97 -3.42 2.01
CA SER A 305 14.54 -4.00 3.22
C SER A 305 15.64 -5.02 2.91
N TRP A 306 15.47 -5.90 1.92
CA TRP A 306 16.52 -6.87 1.60
C TRP A 306 17.68 -6.27 0.80
N GLN A 307 17.47 -5.20 0.03
CA GLN A 307 18.53 -4.53 -0.72
C GLN A 307 19.35 -3.57 0.15
N TYR A 308 18.68 -2.83 1.04
CA TYR A 308 19.29 -1.69 1.75
C TYR A 308 19.11 -1.71 3.27
N GLY A 309 18.38 -2.69 3.82
CA GLY A 309 18.14 -2.82 5.26
C GLY A 309 16.98 -1.97 5.80
N PHE A 310 16.29 -1.19 4.96
CA PHE A 310 15.26 -0.24 5.38
C PHE A 310 14.01 -0.31 4.50
N PRO A 311 12.78 -0.16 5.03
CA PRO A 311 11.55 -0.44 4.27
C PRO A 311 10.96 0.73 3.46
N TYR A 312 11.41 1.97 3.67
CA TYR A 312 10.95 3.19 2.97
C TYR A 312 11.88 4.36 3.35
N CYS A 313 11.68 5.56 2.80
CA CYS A 313 12.49 6.75 3.12
C CYS A 313 14.03 6.52 3.01
N VAL A 314 14.45 5.71 2.04
CA VAL A 314 15.83 5.28 1.86
C VAL A 314 16.60 6.33 1.08
N ASP A 315 17.58 6.95 1.70
CA ASP A 315 18.44 7.93 1.07
C ASP A 315 19.73 7.27 0.54
N LEU A 316 19.86 7.24 -0.78
CA LEU A 316 21.00 6.71 -1.52
C LEU A 316 21.87 7.83 -2.12
N THR A 317 21.64 9.10 -1.79
CA THR A 317 22.35 10.26 -2.36
C THR A 317 23.88 10.21 -2.21
N ARG A 318 24.38 9.44 -1.24
CA ARG A 318 25.82 9.23 -1.04
C ARG A 318 26.43 8.19 -1.96
N ARG A 319 25.63 7.33 -2.60
CA ARG A 319 26.03 6.23 -3.49
C ARG A 319 26.97 5.17 -2.88
N THR A 320 27.34 5.31 -1.61
CA THR A 320 28.25 4.40 -0.89
C THR A 320 27.55 3.58 0.18
N HIS A 321 26.45 4.07 0.73
CA HIS A 321 25.68 3.43 1.77
C HIS A 321 24.28 4.04 1.83
N ALA A 322 23.29 3.24 2.23
CA ALA A 322 21.94 3.71 2.49
C ALA A 322 21.84 4.45 3.83
N ARG A 323 20.99 5.47 3.90
CA ARG A 323 20.56 6.15 5.13
C ARG A 323 19.05 6.10 5.26
N TYR A 324 18.54 6.15 6.49
CA TYR A 324 17.12 6.01 6.78
C TYR A 324 16.72 6.91 7.94
N ASN A 325 15.97 7.96 7.66
CA ASN A 325 15.49 8.92 8.65
C ASN A 325 14.07 9.42 8.27
N PRO A 326 13.00 8.62 8.45
CA PRO A 326 11.64 9.12 8.23
C PRO A 326 11.36 10.42 8.99
N GLY A 327 10.72 11.39 8.34
CA GLY A 327 10.60 12.79 8.79
C GLY A 327 11.68 13.72 8.23
N GLU A 328 12.92 13.23 8.04
CA GLU A 328 13.95 13.93 7.26
C GLU A 328 13.83 13.53 5.77
N THR A 329 13.84 12.23 5.48
CA THR A 329 13.90 11.68 4.11
C THR A 329 12.56 11.22 3.57
N SER A 330 11.45 11.58 4.23
CA SER A 330 10.09 11.27 3.76
C SER A 330 9.67 12.16 2.60
N SER A 331 8.96 11.59 1.62
CA SER A 331 8.59 12.27 0.36
C SER A 331 7.88 13.60 0.58
N VAL A 332 6.87 13.61 1.47
CA VAL A 332 6.08 14.81 1.76
C VAL A 332 6.96 15.88 2.39
N ASP A 333 7.82 15.48 3.32
CA ASP A 333 8.71 16.38 4.04
C ASP A 333 9.76 17.02 3.11
N LEU A 334 10.39 16.22 2.26
CA LEU A 334 11.36 16.67 1.25
C LEU A 334 10.76 17.68 0.26
N LEU A 335 9.56 17.40 -0.24
CA LEU A 335 8.86 18.29 -1.17
C LEU A 335 8.43 19.59 -0.49
N ARG A 336 7.88 19.53 0.73
CA ARG A 336 7.46 20.73 1.47
C ARG A 336 8.64 21.64 1.83
N ARG A 337 9.76 21.05 2.25
CA ARG A 337 10.99 21.80 2.56
C ARG A 337 11.80 22.19 1.32
N LYS A 338 11.34 21.80 0.12
CA LYS A 338 11.96 22.11 -1.17
C LYS A 338 13.42 21.65 -1.27
N GLU A 339 13.72 20.51 -0.66
CA GLU A 339 15.08 19.98 -0.62
C GLU A 339 15.45 19.21 -1.89
N VAL A 340 14.45 18.75 -2.64
CA VAL A 340 14.62 17.96 -3.87
C VAL A 340 14.52 18.85 -5.10
N ASP A 341 15.38 18.59 -6.08
CA ASP A 341 15.50 19.34 -7.33
C ASP A 341 15.05 18.55 -8.57
N ALA A 342 14.62 17.30 -8.39
CA ALA A 342 13.91 16.50 -9.38
C ALA A 342 12.98 15.47 -8.70
N CYS A 343 11.95 15.01 -9.40
CA CYS A 343 11.00 14.02 -8.88
C CYS A 343 10.59 12.99 -9.93
N ILE A 344 10.66 11.69 -9.58
CA ILE A 344 10.03 10.62 -10.34
C ILE A 344 8.89 10.05 -9.50
N CYS A 345 7.70 9.96 -10.10
CA CYS A 345 6.54 9.28 -9.54
C CYS A 345 6.24 8.03 -10.37
N ILE A 346 6.32 6.85 -9.76
CA ILE A 346 6.05 5.57 -10.44
C ILE A 346 4.91 4.82 -9.77
N ALA A 347 3.92 4.39 -10.56
CA ALA A 347 2.81 3.57 -10.10
C ALA A 347 2.07 4.16 -8.88
N SER A 348 1.90 5.49 -8.87
CA SER A 348 1.30 6.29 -7.80
C SER A 348 0.87 7.66 -8.34
N ASP A 349 0.07 8.38 -7.54
CA ASP A 349 -0.47 9.69 -7.91
C ASP A 349 -0.26 10.71 -6.77
N ILE A 350 0.90 11.39 -6.76
CA ILE A 350 1.24 12.52 -5.87
C ILE A 350 0.20 13.65 -6.02
N GLY A 351 -0.18 13.97 -7.25
CA GLY A 351 -1.14 15.02 -7.60
C GLY A 351 -2.45 14.91 -6.84
N ALA A 352 -3.00 13.70 -6.74
CA ALA A 352 -4.25 13.44 -6.04
C ALA A 352 -4.10 13.25 -4.52
N HIS A 353 -2.98 12.69 -4.06
CA HIS A 353 -2.90 12.11 -2.71
C HIS A 353 -1.91 12.79 -1.77
N PHE A 354 -1.10 13.74 -2.24
CA PHE A 354 -0.22 14.52 -1.36
C PHE A 354 -0.86 15.84 -0.92
N PRO A 355 -0.42 16.41 0.22
CA PRO A 355 -0.78 17.77 0.59
C PRO A 355 -0.41 18.75 -0.53
N ILE A 356 -1.31 19.69 -0.82
CA ILE A 356 -1.17 20.62 -1.95
C ILE A 356 0.16 21.39 -1.99
N GLU A 357 0.76 21.67 -0.83
CA GLU A 357 2.07 22.32 -0.73
C GLU A 357 3.20 21.46 -1.34
N ALA A 358 3.20 20.15 -1.07
CA ALA A 358 4.16 19.22 -1.64
C ALA A 358 3.97 19.09 -3.16
N THR A 359 2.72 18.94 -3.60
CA THR A 359 2.34 18.83 -5.00
C THR A 359 2.74 20.07 -5.82
N ARG A 360 2.59 21.28 -5.24
CA ARG A 360 3.03 22.52 -5.89
C ARG A 360 4.53 22.58 -6.13
N HIS A 361 5.35 22.12 -5.19
CA HIS A 361 6.80 22.06 -5.39
C HIS A 361 7.17 21.02 -6.46
N MET A 362 6.55 19.84 -6.42
CA MET A 362 6.75 18.80 -7.44
C MET A 362 6.46 19.31 -8.85
N ALA A 363 5.40 20.09 -9.05
CA ALA A 363 5.05 20.71 -10.34
C ALA A 363 6.01 21.83 -10.81
N GLN A 364 6.97 22.25 -9.97
CA GLN A 364 7.93 23.33 -10.27
C GLN A 364 9.34 22.82 -10.53
N ILE A 365 9.58 21.51 -10.36
CA ILE A 365 10.88 20.88 -10.56
C ILE A 365 10.81 19.85 -11.70
N PRO A 366 11.95 19.55 -12.35
CA PRO A 366 12.05 18.47 -13.32
C PRO A 366 11.37 17.19 -12.84
N SER A 367 10.41 16.69 -13.61
CA SER A 367 9.57 15.57 -13.18
C SER A 367 9.24 14.55 -14.26
N VAL A 368 9.16 13.29 -13.83
CA VAL A 368 8.72 12.16 -14.67
C VAL A 368 7.63 11.39 -13.92
N CYS A 369 6.53 11.07 -14.59
CA CYS A 369 5.50 10.18 -14.09
C CYS A 369 5.43 8.91 -14.95
N ILE A 370 5.62 7.76 -14.33
CA ILE A 370 5.49 6.44 -14.95
C ILE A 370 4.17 5.85 -14.46
N ASP A 371 3.15 5.88 -15.30
CA ASP A 371 1.81 5.40 -14.99
C ASP A 371 1.06 5.02 -16.28
N PRO A 372 0.29 3.93 -16.32
CA PRO A 372 -0.48 3.55 -17.50
C PRO A 372 -1.62 4.51 -17.88
N HIS A 373 -2.06 5.39 -16.97
CA HIS A 373 -3.23 6.24 -17.18
C HIS A 373 -2.94 7.71 -16.94
N ILE A 374 -3.75 8.57 -17.58
CA ILE A 374 -3.79 9.99 -17.22
C ILE A 374 -4.38 10.11 -15.81
N ASN A 375 -3.61 10.74 -14.93
CA ASN A 375 -3.98 11.07 -13.55
C ASN A 375 -3.48 12.48 -13.18
N LEU A 376 -3.75 12.96 -11.97
CA LEU A 376 -3.40 14.33 -11.57
C LEU A 376 -1.89 14.58 -11.59
N THR A 377 -1.07 13.56 -11.30
CA THR A 377 0.40 13.65 -11.40
C THR A 377 0.86 13.74 -12.85
N THR A 378 0.29 12.96 -13.75
CA THR A 378 0.67 13.00 -15.18
C THR A 378 0.34 14.32 -15.87
N GLU A 379 -0.60 15.10 -15.32
CA GLU A 379 -1.02 16.41 -15.86
C GLU A 379 -0.10 17.55 -15.39
N ILE A 380 0.69 17.32 -14.33
CA ILE A 380 1.64 18.30 -13.78
C ILE A 380 3.11 17.89 -13.96
N SER A 381 3.39 16.73 -14.55
CA SER A 381 4.76 16.23 -14.77
C SER A 381 5.34 16.71 -16.11
N ASP A 382 6.65 16.89 -16.20
CA ASP A 382 7.27 17.28 -17.48
C ASP A 382 7.21 16.15 -18.51
N VAL A 383 7.37 14.89 -18.08
CA VAL A 383 7.24 13.71 -18.93
C VAL A 383 6.31 12.69 -18.28
N HIS A 384 5.38 12.15 -19.06
CA HIS A 384 4.55 11.01 -18.70
C HIS A 384 4.90 9.83 -19.60
N ILE A 385 5.19 8.67 -18.98
CA ILE A 385 5.59 7.43 -19.65
C ILE A 385 4.57 6.35 -19.30
N PRO A 386 3.66 5.98 -20.22
CA PRO A 386 2.78 4.83 -20.01
C PRO A 386 3.58 3.54 -20.06
N VAL A 387 3.16 2.55 -19.27
CA VAL A 387 3.77 1.22 -19.17
C VAL A 387 2.68 0.15 -19.06
N ALA A 388 3.05 -1.10 -19.30
CA ALA A 388 2.15 -2.22 -19.17
C ALA A 388 1.75 -2.47 -17.70
N LEU A 389 0.49 -2.85 -17.48
CA LEU A 389 -0.10 -3.07 -16.15
C LEU A 389 0.30 -4.43 -15.57
N VAL A 390 1.07 -4.41 -14.48
CA VAL A 390 1.40 -5.64 -13.73
C VAL A 390 0.13 -6.27 -13.14
N GLY A 391 0.01 -7.59 -13.32
CA GLY A 391 -1.15 -8.39 -12.92
C GLY A 391 -2.35 -8.32 -13.85
N VAL A 392 -2.19 -7.66 -15.01
CA VAL A 392 -3.17 -7.70 -16.10
C VAL A 392 -2.48 -7.99 -17.43
N GLU A 393 -1.48 -7.21 -17.78
CA GLU A 393 -0.76 -7.27 -19.07
C GLU A 393 0.62 -7.93 -18.96
N VAL A 394 1.16 -7.95 -17.75
CA VAL A 394 2.48 -8.52 -17.42
C VAL A 394 2.35 -9.26 -16.10
N GLU A 395 3.12 -10.34 -15.96
CA GLU A 395 3.29 -11.04 -14.68
C GLU A 395 4.18 -10.25 -13.71
N GLY A 396 4.31 -10.74 -12.47
CA GLY A 396 5.21 -10.14 -11.48
C GLY A 396 4.90 -10.57 -10.06
N CYS A 397 5.87 -10.46 -9.16
CA CYS A 397 5.66 -10.84 -7.77
C CYS A 397 5.06 -9.70 -6.94
N ALA A 398 4.10 -10.03 -6.06
CA ALA A 398 3.61 -9.11 -5.05
C ALA A 398 3.43 -9.74 -3.67
N TYR A 399 3.48 -8.91 -2.63
CA TYR A 399 3.27 -9.34 -1.26
C TYR A 399 1.92 -8.83 -0.73
N ARG A 400 1.12 -9.75 -0.22
CA ARG A 400 -0.13 -9.43 0.47
C ARG A 400 0.13 -8.73 1.81
N MET A 401 -0.90 -8.14 2.42
CA MET A 401 -0.78 -7.42 3.71
C MET A 401 -0.15 -8.24 4.86
N ASP A 402 -0.22 -9.57 4.78
CA ASP A 402 0.33 -10.54 5.74
C ASP A 402 1.69 -11.12 5.33
N ASN A 403 2.40 -10.46 4.40
CA ASN A 403 3.71 -10.85 3.86
C ASN A 403 3.74 -12.17 3.07
N VAL A 404 2.60 -12.67 2.61
CA VAL A 404 2.57 -13.82 1.69
C VAL A 404 2.90 -13.34 0.27
N PRO A 405 3.98 -13.84 -0.37
CA PRO A 405 4.26 -13.55 -1.76
C PRO A 405 3.31 -14.33 -2.68
N ILE A 406 2.79 -13.67 -3.70
CA ILE A 406 1.87 -14.22 -4.71
C ILE A 406 2.35 -13.73 -6.08
N ALA A 407 2.46 -14.66 -7.02
CA ALA A 407 2.78 -14.34 -8.41
C ALA A 407 1.51 -13.85 -9.13
N CYS A 408 1.52 -12.62 -9.60
CA CYS A 408 0.49 -12.07 -10.45
C CYS A 408 0.57 -12.66 -11.86
N ARG A 409 -0.58 -12.89 -12.47
CA ARG A 409 -0.69 -13.50 -13.80
C ARG A 409 -0.95 -12.44 -14.87
N LYS A 410 -0.39 -12.67 -16.05
CA LYS A 410 -0.81 -12.00 -17.28
C LYS A 410 -2.13 -12.60 -17.78
N VAL A 411 -3.04 -11.74 -18.21
CA VAL A 411 -4.38 -12.09 -18.71
C VAL A 411 -4.55 -11.68 -20.17
N ILE A 412 -3.96 -10.56 -20.58
CA ILE A 412 -4.03 -9.98 -21.92
C ILE A 412 -2.65 -9.43 -22.34
N ASP A 413 -2.40 -9.23 -23.63
CA ASP A 413 -1.19 -8.54 -24.11
C ASP A 413 -1.30 -7.01 -23.94
N PRO A 414 -0.21 -6.32 -23.59
CA PRO A 414 -0.20 -4.86 -23.60
C PRO A 414 -0.35 -4.30 -25.02
N PRO A 415 -0.73 -3.01 -25.17
CA PRO A 415 -0.71 -2.32 -26.45
C PRO A 415 0.64 -2.47 -27.17
N GLU A 416 0.60 -2.59 -28.50
CA GLU A 416 1.79 -2.79 -29.31
C GLU A 416 2.85 -1.70 -29.08
N GLY A 417 4.08 -2.13 -28.79
CA GLY A 417 5.21 -1.23 -28.53
C GLY A 417 5.21 -0.58 -27.14
N MET A 418 4.26 -0.90 -26.26
CA MET A 418 4.29 -0.47 -24.86
C MET A 418 5.31 -1.27 -24.07
N LEU A 419 6.18 -0.56 -23.34
CA LEU A 419 7.18 -1.19 -22.48
C LEU A 419 6.57 -1.63 -21.15
N THR A 420 7.14 -2.67 -20.55
CA THR A 420 6.94 -2.99 -19.13
C THR A 420 7.70 -2.02 -18.23
N ASP A 421 7.35 -1.95 -16.93
CA ASP A 421 8.14 -1.21 -15.94
C ASP A 421 9.61 -1.67 -15.96
N GLU A 422 9.85 -2.99 -16.01
CA GLU A 422 11.19 -3.59 -16.00
C GLU A 422 12.03 -3.15 -17.20
N GLU A 423 11.50 -3.32 -18.42
CA GLU A 423 12.21 -2.93 -19.66
C GLU A 423 12.52 -1.43 -19.69
N LEU A 424 11.58 -0.59 -19.24
CA LEU A 424 11.78 0.85 -19.15
C LEU A 424 12.93 1.17 -18.19
N LEU A 425 12.93 0.58 -16.99
CA LEU A 425 13.92 0.85 -15.95
C LEU A 425 15.31 0.32 -16.33
N GLU A 426 15.40 -0.83 -17.02
CA GLU A 426 16.66 -1.34 -17.58
C GLU A 426 17.25 -0.37 -18.61
N LYS A 427 16.43 0.09 -19.57
CA LYS A 427 16.88 1.06 -20.58
C LYS A 427 17.31 2.39 -19.98
N VAL A 428 16.61 2.86 -18.93
CA VAL A 428 17.02 4.04 -18.16
C VAL A 428 18.35 3.79 -17.44
N TYR A 429 18.55 2.61 -16.86
CA TYR A 429 19.81 2.24 -16.20
C TYR A 429 21.00 2.24 -17.17
N ASP A 430 20.86 1.58 -18.32
CA ASP A 430 21.90 1.50 -19.34
C ASP A 430 22.27 2.90 -19.83
N ARG A 431 21.24 3.71 -20.15
CA ARG A 431 21.47 5.07 -20.62
C ARG A 431 22.11 5.96 -19.55
N LEU A 432 21.75 5.78 -18.29
CA LEU A 432 22.38 6.49 -17.16
C LEU A 432 23.86 6.11 -17.03
N CYS A 433 24.22 4.83 -17.24
CA CYS A 433 25.61 4.38 -17.24
C CYS A 433 26.43 5.05 -18.35
N ASP A 434 25.87 5.17 -19.56
CA ASP A 434 26.51 5.88 -20.67
C ASP A 434 26.80 7.34 -20.34
N ILE A 435 25.83 8.04 -19.74
CA ILE A 435 25.95 9.46 -19.39
C ILE A 435 26.98 9.67 -18.27
N MET A 436 27.06 8.76 -17.31
CA MET A 436 27.95 8.87 -16.16
C MET A 436 29.38 8.36 -16.43
N GLY A 437 29.63 7.73 -17.59
CA GLY A 437 30.96 7.33 -18.03
C GLY A 437 31.45 5.99 -17.43
N ASP A 438 30.52 5.10 -17.09
CA ASP A 438 30.81 3.78 -16.47
C ASP A 438 30.62 2.60 -17.44
N ALA A 439 30.56 2.86 -18.75
CA ALA A 439 30.37 1.88 -19.82
C ALA A 439 31.68 1.24 -20.30
#